data_AF-A0A1I6I987-F1
#
_entry.id   AF-A0A1I6I987-F1
#
_cell.length_a   1.000
_cell.length_b   1.000
_cell.length_c   1.000
_cell.angle_alpha   90.00
_cell.angle_beta   90.00
_cell.angle_gamma   90.00
#
_symmetry.space_group_name_H-M   'P 1'
#
loop_
_entity.id
_entity.type
_entity.pdbx_description
1 polymer ?
#
loop_
_entity_poly.entity_id
_entity_poly.type
_entity_poly.pdbx_seq_one_letter_code
_entity_poly.pdbx_strand_id
1 'polypeptide(L)'
;MNERILEGALNVFKAKGPKFTMDDLATEMKMSKKTIYTVFRDKNELMCEMLDYAFDLIKEAEDKIYYDDSLSTIEKIRGILAVLPESHYGFDYTAMHQLAEKYPMAYEKLNYRLDSGWDKTFELIKKGMDNGEIRQIDENIIKLMYEACIDKLLMGDFLQENGKGYPQALAEVVDVMVDGIAK
;
A
#
# COMPACT_ATOMS: atom_id res chain seq x y z
N MET A 1 -18.52 6.85 -11.43
CA MET A 1 -18.92 7.88 -10.43
C MET A 1 -18.31 7.57 -9.08
N ASN A 2 -18.35 6.30 -8.64
CA ASN A 2 -17.73 5.83 -7.41
C ASN A 2 -16.21 6.08 -7.41
N GLU A 3 -15.48 5.62 -8.43
CA GLU A 3 -14.03 5.83 -8.58
C GLU A 3 -13.62 7.31 -8.48
N ARG A 4 -14.33 8.20 -9.20
CA ARG A 4 -14.07 9.65 -9.13
C ARG A 4 -14.20 10.19 -7.69
N ILE A 5 -15.17 9.70 -6.90
CA ILE A 5 -15.32 10.11 -5.50
C ILE A 5 -14.21 9.50 -4.64
N LEU A 6 -13.80 8.26 -4.92
CA LEU A 6 -12.69 7.59 -4.23
C LEU A 6 -11.35 8.28 -4.49
N GLU A 7 -11.08 8.70 -5.74
CA GLU A 7 -9.93 9.52 -6.10
C GLU A 7 -9.95 10.88 -5.39
N GLY A 8 -11.11 11.55 -5.38
CA GLY A 8 -11.29 12.78 -4.62
C GLY A 8 -11.06 12.57 -3.12
N ALA A 9 -11.54 11.45 -2.56
CA ALA A 9 -11.34 11.09 -1.16
C ALA A 9 -9.86 10.82 -0.86
N LEU A 10 -9.14 10.12 -1.74
CA LEU A 10 -7.70 9.92 -1.63
C LEU A 10 -6.95 11.26 -1.64
N ASN A 11 -7.32 12.21 -2.52
CA ASN A 11 -6.71 13.54 -2.58
C ASN A 11 -6.94 14.35 -1.29
N VAL A 12 -8.16 14.34 -0.76
CA VAL A 12 -8.46 15.04 0.50
C VAL A 12 -7.77 14.34 1.68
N PHE A 13 -7.78 13.01 1.70
CA PHE A 13 -7.08 12.22 2.71
C PHE A 13 -5.58 12.51 2.70
N LYS A 14 -4.96 12.62 1.52
CA LYS A 14 -3.55 13.00 1.36
C LYS A 14 -3.24 14.33 2.06
N ALA A 15 -4.13 15.31 1.95
CA ALA A 15 -3.94 16.64 2.53
C ALA A 15 -4.30 16.74 4.02
N LYS A 16 -5.30 15.99 4.49
CA LYS A 16 -5.89 16.17 5.83
C LYS A 16 -5.81 14.93 6.72
N GLY A 17 -5.30 13.82 6.21
CA GLY A 17 -5.29 12.52 6.85
C GLY A 17 -6.71 12.03 7.21
N PRO A 18 -6.84 11.12 8.19
CA PRO A 18 -8.12 10.55 8.61
C PRO A 18 -9.05 11.58 9.27
N LYS A 19 -8.57 12.81 9.51
CA LYS A 19 -9.36 13.91 10.07
C LYS A 19 -10.24 14.61 9.03
N PHE A 20 -10.10 14.31 7.74
CA PHE A 20 -10.95 14.94 6.71
C PHE A 20 -12.44 14.72 6.97
N THR A 21 -13.29 15.59 6.43
CA THR A 21 -14.74 15.52 6.61
C THR A 21 -15.46 15.27 5.29
N MET A 22 -16.72 14.85 5.35
CA MET A 22 -17.54 14.74 4.14
C MET A 22 -17.78 16.11 3.48
N ASP A 23 -17.64 17.21 4.22
CA ASP A 23 -17.64 18.58 3.67
C ASP A 23 -16.38 18.88 2.85
N ASP A 24 -15.22 18.41 3.31
CA ASP A 24 -13.97 18.54 2.56
C ASP A 24 -14.07 17.81 1.23
N LEU A 25 -14.60 16.58 1.25
CA LEU A 25 -14.81 15.80 0.03
C LEU A 25 -15.86 16.42 -0.89
N ALA A 26 -16.97 16.92 -0.36
CA ALA A 26 -17.98 17.63 -1.15
C ALA A 26 -17.39 18.87 -1.86
N THR A 27 -16.53 19.60 -1.17
CA THR A 27 -15.82 20.77 -1.70
C THR A 27 -14.87 20.36 -2.83
N GLU A 28 -14.02 19.35 -2.60
CA GLU A 28 -13.09 18.82 -3.60
C GLU A 28 -13.82 18.34 -4.86
N MET A 29 -14.90 17.59 -4.68
CA MET A 29 -15.67 17.00 -5.76
C MET A 29 -16.56 18.00 -6.50
N LYS A 30 -16.72 19.22 -5.96
CA LYS A 30 -17.70 20.23 -6.39
C LYS A 30 -19.12 19.63 -6.47
N MET A 31 -19.49 18.87 -5.43
CA MET A 31 -20.76 18.16 -5.33
C MET A 31 -21.42 18.42 -3.98
N SER A 32 -22.73 18.17 -3.88
CA SER A 32 -23.41 18.23 -2.58
C SER A 32 -23.04 17.01 -1.72
N LYS A 33 -22.97 17.18 -0.39
CA LYS A 33 -22.86 16.04 0.54
C LYS A 33 -23.92 14.98 0.27
N LYS A 34 -25.15 15.40 -0.02
CA LYS A 34 -26.28 14.50 -0.32
C LYS A 34 -25.97 13.58 -1.51
N THR A 35 -25.28 14.09 -2.54
CA THR A 35 -24.84 13.31 -3.71
C THR A 35 -23.79 12.27 -3.34
N ILE A 36 -22.84 12.60 -2.46
CA ILE A 36 -21.84 11.62 -2.00
C ILE A 36 -22.52 10.53 -1.16
N TYR A 37 -23.47 10.93 -0.31
CA TYR A 37 -24.23 9.99 0.53
C TYR A 37 -25.17 9.06 -0.26
N THR A 38 -25.46 9.32 -1.54
CA THR A 38 -26.16 8.33 -2.37
C THR A 38 -25.25 7.18 -2.81
N VAL A 39 -23.93 7.35 -2.69
CA VAL A 39 -22.92 6.35 -3.07
C VAL A 39 -22.35 5.66 -1.84
N PHE A 40 -22.03 6.42 -0.78
CA PHE A 40 -21.48 5.90 0.47
C PHE A 40 -22.38 6.31 1.64
N ARG A 41 -22.86 5.36 2.43
CA ARG A 41 -23.79 5.60 3.56
C ARG A 41 -23.17 6.50 4.61
N ASP A 42 -21.89 6.29 4.90
CA ASP A 42 -21.14 7.08 5.87
C ASP A 42 -19.64 7.13 5.53
N LYS A 43 -18.89 7.82 6.40
CA LYS A 43 -17.44 7.95 6.23
C LYS A 43 -16.71 6.62 6.46
N ASN A 44 -17.21 5.70 7.29
CA ASN A 44 -16.56 4.40 7.47
C ASN A 44 -16.62 3.57 6.20
N GLU A 45 -17.78 3.53 5.54
CA GLU A 45 -17.93 2.84 4.24
C GLU A 45 -17.00 3.48 3.19
N LEU A 46 -17.00 4.82 3.08
CA LEU A 46 -16.07 5.53 2.20
C LEU A 46 -14.61 5.18 2.49
N MET A 47 -14.20 5.13 3.76
CA MET A 47 -12.82 4.78 4.15
C MET A 47 -12.45 3.36 3.74
N CYS A 48 -13.36 2.39 3.91
CA CYS A 48 -13.12 1.00 3.53
C CYS A 48 -12.99 0.85 2.01
N GLU A 49 -13.92 1.44 1.25
CA GLU A 49 -13.90 1.39 -0.21
C GLU A 49 -12.70 2.15 -0.79
N MET A 50 -12.29 3.24 -0.15
CA MET A 50 -11.09 4.00 -0.53
C MET A 50 -9.81 3.18 -0.36
N LEU A 51 -9.71 2.38 0.71
CA LEU A 51 -8.59 1.47 0.90
C LEU A 51 -8.57 0.35 -0.12
N ASP A 52 -9.72 -0.29 -0.39
CA ASP A 52 -9.80 -1.31 -1.44
C ASP A 52 -9.35 -0.75 -2.78
N TYR A 53 -9.87 0.42 -3.15
CA TYR A 53 -9.48 1.08 -4.39
C TYR A 53 -7.98 1.37 -4.45
N ALA A 54 -7.37 1.85 -3.36
CA ALA A 54 -5.93 2.07 -3.31
C ALA A 54 -5.13 0.76 -3.49
N PHE A 55 -5.58 -0.33 -2.87
CA PHE A 55 -4.95 -1.64 -3.04
C PHE A 55 -5.17 -2.26 -4.41
N ASP A 56 -6.30 -1.99 -5.06
CA ASP A 56 -6.54 -2.45 -6.43
C ASP A 56 -5.59 -1.73 -7.40
N LEU A 57 -5.34 -0.43 -7.22
CA LEU A 57 -4.31 0.31 -7.98
C LEU A 57 -2.90 -0.25 -7.76
N ILE A 58 -2.57 -0.69 -6.55
CA ILE A 58 -1.30 -1.39 -6.25
C ILE A 58 -1.24 -2.69 -7.06
N LYS A 59 -2.29 -3.51 -7.01
CA LYS A 59 -2.32 -4.78 -7.75
C LYS A 59 -2.24 -4.59 -9.26
N GLU A 60 -2.87 -3.56 -9.80
CA GLU A 60 -2.71 -3.22 -11.21
C GLU A 60 -1.27 -2.82 -11.57
N ALA A 61 -0.57 -2.13 -10.67
CA ALA A 61 0.84 -1.77 -10.87
C ALA A 61 1.75 -3.01 -10.74
N GLU A 62 1.52 -3.87 -9.75
CA GLU A 62 2.22 -5.15 -9.62
C GLU A 62 2.02 -6.02 -10.87
N ASP A 63 0.81 -6.07 -11.42
CA ASP A 63 0.49 -6.84 -12.62
C ASP A 63 1.28 -6.37 -13.83
N LYS A 64 1.40 -5.05 -14.02
CA LYS A 64 2.23 -4.49 -15.10
C LYS A 64 3.68 -4.94 -14.97
N ILE A 65 4.23 -4.96 -13.75
CA ILE A 65 5.60 -5.42 -13.49
C ILE A 65 5.74 -6.93 -13.71
N TYR A 66 4.81 -7.71 -13.17
CA TYR A 66 4.81 -9.16 -13.26
C TYR A 66 4.77 -9.65 -14.71
N TYR A 67 3.94 -9.03 -15.55
CA TYR A 67 3.79 -9.38 -16.96
C TYR A 67 4.78 -8.65 -17.91
N ASP A 68 5.70 -7.84 -17.38
CA ASP A 68 6.72 -7.19 -18.21
C ASP A 68 7.86 -8.17 -18.55
N ASP A 69 7.88 -8.68 -19.78
CA ASP A 69 8.91 -9.62 -20.24
C ASP A 69 10.30 -9.00 -20.39
N SER A 70 10.44 -7.67 -20.31
CA SER A 70 11.73 -6.99 -20.34
C SER A 70 12.48 -7.03 -19.01
N LEU A 71 11.78 -7.36 -17.91
CA LEU A 71 12.35 -7.42 -16.57
C LEU A 71 12.78 -8.85 -16.20
N SER A 72 13.95 -8.97 -15.57
CA SER A 72 14.41 -10.20 -14.91
C SER A 72 13.55 -10.57 -13.70
N THR A 73 13.64 -11.81 -13.22
CA THR A 73 12.91 -12.27 -12.02
C THR A 73 13.20 -11.37 -10.81
N ILE A 74 14.47 -11.00 -10.61
CA ILE A 74 14.90 -10.15 -9.50
C ILE A 74 14.36 -8.72 -9.64
N GLU A 75 14.37 -8.16 -10.85
CA GLU A 75 13.78 -6.84 -11.11
C GLU A 75 12.26 -6.84 -10.86
N LYS A 76 11.56 -7.91 -11.23
CA LYS A 76 10.12 -8.07 -10.94
C LYS A 76 9.85 -8.13 -9.45
N ILE A 77 10.62 -8.93 -8.69
CA ILE A 77 10.48 -9.03 -7.23
C ILE A 77 10.71 -7.65 -6.59
N ARG A 78 11.80 -6.97 -6.96
CA ARG A 78 12.10 -5.63 -6.44
C ARG A 78 10.99 -4.64 -6.76
N GLY A 79 10.50 -4.65 -8.01
CA GLY A 79 9.43 -3.76 -8.45
C GLY A 79 8.12 -3.99 -7.70
N ILE A 80 7.72 -5.26 -7.51
CA ILE A 80 6.50 -5.61 -6.77
C ILE A 80 6.63 -5.21 -5.29
N LEU A 81 7.73 -5.54 -4.63
CA LEU A 81 7.94 -5.21 -3.21
C LEU A 81 8.09 -3.70 -2.95
N ALA A 82 8.54 -2.93 -3.95
CA ALA A 82 8.69 -1.48 -3.85
C ALA A 82 7.49 -0.71 -4.41
N VAL A 83 6.48 -1.39 -4.96
CA VAL A 83 5.36 -0.72 -5.62
C VAL A 83 4.58 0.11 -4.60
N LEU A 84 4.31 1.34 -4.98
CA LEU A 84 3.41 2.23 -4.28
C LEU A 84 2.42 2.80 -5.29
N PRO A 85 1.16 3.01 -4.89
CA PRO A 85 0.23 3.70 -5.77
C PRO A 85 0.77 5.11 -6.06
N GLU A 86 0.91 5.49 -7.33
CA GLU A 86 1.49 6.78 -7.76
C GLU A 86 0.78 8.00 -7.12
N SER A 87 -0.50 7.85 -6.75
CA SER A 87 -1.27 8.87 -6.04
C SER A 87 -0.75 9.16 -4.61
N HIS A 88 0.07 8.27 -4.04
CA HIS A 88 0.48 8.27 -2.64
C HIS A 88 1.83 8.95 -2.33
N TYR A 89 2.41 9.72 -3.26
CA TYR A 89 3.57 10.61 -2.99
C TYR A 89 3.25 11.80 -2.04
N GLY A 90 2.44 11.59 -1.02
CA GLY A 90 2.09 12.54 0.04
C GLY A 90 1.03 11.98 0.99
N PHE A 91 0.82 10.67 0.98
CA PHE A 91 0.01 10.01 1.99
C PHE A 91 0.76 10.11 3.33
N ASP A 92 0.12 10.69 4.34
CA ASP A 92 0.67 10.65 5.70
C ASP A 92 0.46 9.25 6.27
N TYR A 93 1.38 8.35 5.97
CA TYR A 93 1.33 6.97 6.44
C TYR A 93 1.35 6.91 7.97
N THR A 94 1.94 7.90 8.67
CA THR A 94 1.93 8.00 10.14
C THR A 94 0.51 8.19 10.71
N ALA A 95 -0.45 8.60 9.88
CA ALA A 95 -1.85 8.71 10.26
C ALA A 95 -2.59 7.36 10.24
N MET A 96 -1.95 6.26 9.84
CA MET A 96 -2.53 4.91 9.88
C MET A 96 -2.85 4.43 11.29
N HIS A 97 -2.09 4.84 12.31
CA HIS A 97 -2.47 4.58 13.70
C HIS A 97 -3.83 5.16 14.08
N GLN A 98 -4.14 6.37 13.60
CA GLN A 98 -5.44 7.00 13.82
C GLN A 98 -6.55 6.28 13.04
N LEU A 99 -6.20 5.57 11.97
CA LEU A 99 -7.12 4.72 11.22
C LEU A 99 -7.54 3.51 12.05
N ALA A 100 -6.60 2.85 12.73
CA ALA A 100 -6.88 1.71 13.62
C ALA A 100 -7.87 2.07 14.74
N GLU A 101 -7.70 3.24 15.38
CA GLU A 101 -8.59 3.66 16.47
C GLU A 101 -9.98 4.12 15.98
N LYS A 102 -10.04 4.87 14.86
CA LYS A 102 -11.29 5.51 14.42
C LYS A 102 -12.07 4.70 13.39
N TYR A 103 -11.40 3.84 12.63
CA TYR A 103 -11.96 3.07 11.52
C TYR A 103 -11.45 1.62 11.60
N PRO A 104 -11.80 0.85 12.65
CA PRO A 104 -11.25 -0.49 12.87
C PRO A 104 -11.51 -1.46 11.70
N MET A 105 -12.67 -1.34 11.02
CA MET A 105 -12.97 -2.13 9.83
C MET A 105 -12.03 -1.84 8.66
N ALA A 106 -11.66 -0.56 8.49
CA ALA A 106 -10.72 -0.14 7.45
C ALA A 106 -9.32 -0.69 7.76
N TYR A 107 -8.92 -0.70 9.04
CA TYR A 107 -7.65 -1.28 9.49
C TYR A 107 -7.60 -2.81 9.35
N GLU A 108 -8.68 -3.52 9.70
CA GLU A 108 -8.78 -4.96 9.47
C GLU A 108 -8.65 -5.31 7.99
N LYS A 109 -9.31 -4.53 7.13
CA LYS A 109 -9.22 -4.66 5.67
C LYS A 109 -7.81 -4.40 5.15
N LEU A 110 -7.12 -3.37 5.65
CA LEU A 110 -5.70 -3.12 5.36
C LEU A 110 -4.85 -4.37 5.65
N ASN A 111 -4.99 -4.95 6.85
CA ASN A 111 -4.23 -6.14 7.23
C ASN A 111 -4.55 -7.34 6.34
N TYR A 112 -5.83 -7.56 6.01
CA TYR A 112 -6.24 -8.61 5.10
C TYR A 112 -5.64 -8.46 3.69
N ARG A 113 -5.60 -7.23 3.15
CA ARG A 113 -5.04 -6.95 1.82
C ARG A 113 -3.52 -7.13 1.79
N LEU A 114 -2.82 -6.83 2.88
CA LEU A 114 -1.39 -7.13 3.03
C LEU A 114 -1.12 -8.64 3.07
N ASP A 115 -1.93 -9.39 3.81
CA ASP A 115 -1.74 -10.84 4.01
C ASP A 115 -2.10 -11.69 2.77
N SER A 116 -3.14 -11.31 2.03
CA SER A 116 -3.70 -12.11 0.92
C SER A 116 -3.01 -11.89 -0.44
N GLY A 117 -2.08 -10.93 -0.55
CA GLY A 117 -1.55 -10.46 -1.83
C GLY A 117 -0.29 -11.16 -2.37
N TRP A 118 0.09 -12.33 -1.88
CA TRP A 118 1.46 -12.88 -2.05
C TRP A 118 1.68 -13.87 -3.19
N ASP A 119 0.62 -14.36 -3.84
CA ASP A 119 0.72 -15.47 -4.80
C ASP A 119 1.76 -15.23 -5.91
N LYS A 120 1.70 -14.05 -6.56
CA LYS A 120 2.62 -13.66 -7.65
C LYS A 120 4.06 -13.49 -7.16
N THR A 121 4.24 -12.91 -5.97
CA THR A 121 5.55 -12.73 -5.36
C THR A 121 6.17 -14.09 -5.02
N PHE A 122 5.40 -15.01 -4.47
CA PHE A 122 5.84 -16.38 -4.18
C PHE A 122 6.20 -17.14 -5.44
N GLU A 123 5.44 -16.99 -6.52
CA GLU A 123 5.76 -17.59 -7.80
C GLU A 123 7.12 -17.09 -8.33
N LEU A 124 7.37 -15.79 -8.28
CA LEU A 124 8.66 -15.22 -8.70
C LEU A 124 9.82 -15.68 -7.81
N ILE A 125 9.62 -15.73 -6.49
CA ILE A 125 10.64 -16.24 -5.56
C ILE A 125 10.98 -17.70 -5.89
N LYS A 126 9.97 -18.55 -6.13
CA LYS A 126 10.15 -19.95 -6.53
C LYS A 126 10.89 -20.07 -7.85
N LYS A 127 10.49 -19.30 -8.86
CA LYS A 127 11.17 -19.26 -10.16
C LYS A 127 12.64 -18.85 -10.02
N GLY A 128 12.94 -17.85 -9.19
CA GLY A 128 14.30 -17.43 -8.90
C GLY A 128 15.12 -18.50 -8.19
N MET A 129 14.50 -19.27 -7.29
CA MET A 129 15.13 -20.42 -6.63
C MET A 129 15.43 -21.56 -7.62
N ASP A 130 14.49 -21.87 -8.51
CA ASP A 130 14.63 -22.94 -9.51
C ASP A 130 15.74 -22.63 -10.52
N ASN A 131 15.88 -21.36 -10.90
CA ASN A 131 16.89 -20.90 -11.86
C ASN A 131 18.25 -20.56 -11.20
N GLY A 132 18.37 -20.67 -9.88
CA GLY A 132 19.59 -20.37 -9.13
C GLY A 132 19.91 -18.89 -8.97
N GLU A 133 18.96 -17.99 -9.26
CA GLU A 133 19.06 -16.54 -9.05
C GLU A 133 18.83 -16.18 -7.57
N ILE A 134 18.05 -16.99 -6.85
CA ILE A 134 17.73 -16.82 -5.43
C ILE A 134 18.17 -18.08 -4.68
N ARG A 135 18.74 -17.90 -3.49
CA ARG A 135 19.07 -19.03 -2.61
C ARG A 135 17.81 -19.77 -2.18
N GLN A 136 17.94 -21.06 -1.90
CA GLN A 136 16.86 -21.82 -1.27
C GLN A 136 16.49 -21.17 0.08
N ILE A 137 15.24 -20.74 0.20
CA ILE A 137 14.70 -20.02 1.35
C ILE A 137 13.21 -20.33 1.48
N ASP A 138 12.71 -20.36 2.70
CA ASP A 138 11.27 -20.41 2.95
C ASP A 138 10.65 -19.05 2.61
N GLU A 139 9.83 -19.00 1.57
CA GLU A 139 9.16 -17.77 1.13
C GLU A 139 8.26 -17.15 2.23
N ASN A 140 7.80 -17.93 3.20
CA ASN A 140 7.02 -17.41 4.33
C ASN A 140 7.88 -16.54 5.27
N ILE A 141 9.19 -16.77 5.33
CA ILE A 141 10.10 -15.90 6.09
C ILE A 141 10.26 -14.54 5.40
N ILE A 142 10.33 -14.53 4.06
CA ILE A 142 10.34 -13.29 3.27
C ILE A 142 9.03 -12.52 3.51
N LYS A 143 7.88 -13.20 3.43
CA LYS A 143 6.58 -12.60 3.74
C LYS A 143 6.54 -11.96 5.13
N LEU A 144 6.90 -12.74 6.16
CA LEU A 144 6.92 -12.28 7.54
C LEU A 144 7.79 -11.03 7.73
N MET A 145 9.00 -11.02 7.16
CA MET A 145 9.91 -9.89 7.27
C MET A 145 9.34 -8.64 6.60
N TYR A 146 8.82 -8.78 5.38
CA TYR A 146 8.23 -7.67 4.64
C TYR A 146 7.03 -7.09 5.38
N GLU A 147 6.07 -7.93 5.79
CA GLU A 147 4.86 -7.48 6.50
C GLU A 147 5.18 -6.78 7.81
N ALA A 148 6.13 -7.32 8.59
CA ALA A 148 6.58 -6.68 9.83
C ALA A 148 7.24 -5.31 9.57
N CYS A 149 8.03 -5.18 8.51
CA CYS A 149 8.60 -3.90 8.10
C CYS A 149 7.50 -2.92 7.67
N ILE A 150 6.59 -3.34 6.79
CA ILE A 150 5.49 -2.50 6.31
C ILE A 150 4.61 -2.03 7.47
N ASP A 151 4.19 -2.92 8.37
CA ASP A 151 3.42 -2.54 9.56
C ASP A 151 4.15 -1.44 10.36
N LYS A 152 5.45 -1.61 10.63
CA LYS A 152 6.25 -0.59 11.32
C LYS A 152 6.44 0.71 10.55
N LEU A 153 6.54 0.67 9.23
CA LEU A 153 6.60 1.88 8.41
C LEU A 153 5.26 2.61 8.37
N LEU A 154 4.14 1.88 8.35
CA LEU A 154 2.79 2.43 8.43
C LEU A 154 2.49 2.99 9.82
N MET A 155 3.05 2.42 10.88
CA MET A 155 3.00 3.02 12.22
C MET A 155 3.63 4.42 12.22
N GLY A 156 4.73 4.62 11.49
CA GLY A 156 5.27 5.95 11.24
C GLY A 156 6.17 6.52 12.34
N ASP A 157 6.15 5.97 13.56
CA ASP A 157 7.10 6.34 14.63
C ASP A 157 8.55 6.16 14.15
N PHE A 158 8.85 5.03 13.50
CA PHE A 158 10.16 4.77 12.91
C PHE A 158 10.56 5.85 11.89
N LEU A 159 9.63 6.28 11.03
CA LEU A 159 9.88 7.30 10.03
C LEU A 159 10.19 8.65 10.66
N GLN A 160 9.44 9.03 11.70
CA GLN A 160 9.63 10.29 12.43
C GLN A 160 10.96 10.30 13.19
N GLU A 161 11.25 9.24 13.95
CA GLU A 161 12.48 9.12 14.75
C GLU A 161 13.74 9.13 13.88
N ASN A 162 13.66 8.56 12.67
CA ASN A 162 14.80 8.45 11.76
C ASN A 162 14.81 9.51 10.66
N GLY A 163 13.84 10.44 10.64
CA GLY A 163 13.75 11.50 9.64
C GLY A 163 13.63 10.99 8.20
N LYS A 164 12.97 9.85 7.98
CA LYS A 164 12.84 9.21 6.66
C LYS A 164 11.44 9.38 6.07
N GLY A 165 11.38 9.52 4.75
CA GLY A 165 10.13 9.35 4.02
C GLY A 165 9.78 7.88 3.84
N TYR A 166 8.49 7.55 3.82
CA TYR A 166 8.02 6.18 3.59
C TYR A 166 8.62 5.54 2.32
N PRO A 167 8.64 6.20 1.13
CA PRO A 167 9.22 5.59 -0.07
C PRO A 167 10.71 5.27 0.06
N GLN A 168 11.47 6.13 0.76
CA GLN A 168 12.89 5.90 0.99
C GLN A 168 13.11 4.72 1.93
N ALA A 169 12.35 4.64 3.03
CA ALA A 169 12.46 3.54 3.98
C ALA A 169 12.04 2.20 3.35
N LEU A 170 10.97 2.20 2.54
CA LEU A 170 10.54 1.01 1.80
C LEU A 170 11.63 0.53 0.83
N ALA A 171 12.21 1.44 0.04
CA ALA A 171 13.27 1.09 -0.90
C ALA A 171 14.46 0.41 -0.17
N GLU A 172 14.89 0.96 0.97
CA GLU A 172 15.95 0.35 1.78
C GLU A 172 15.58 -1.02 2.35
N VAL A 173 14.31 -1.23 2.75
CA VAL A 173 13.82 -2.55 3.17
C VAL A 173 13.92 -3.54 2.02
N VAL A 174 13.44 -3.16 0.83
CA VAL A 174 13.50 -4.04 -0.35
C VAL A 174 14.95 -4.35 -0.74
N ASP A 175 15.82 -3.35 -0.71
CA ASP A 175 17.25 -3.53 -1.01
C ASP A 175 17.88 -4.55 -0.06
N VAL A 176 17.67 -4.41 1.25
CA VAL A 176 18.19 -5.37 2.24
C VAL A 176 17.59 -6.76 2.08
N MET A 177 16.30 -6.85 1.72
CA MET A 177 15.64 -8.14 1.53
C MET A 177 16.14 -8.89 0.29
N VAL A 178 16.44 -8.17 -0.80
CA VAL A 178 16.88 -8.76 -2.06
C VAL A 178 18.40 -8.98 -2.06
N ASP A 179 19.18 -8.00 -1.60
CA ASP A 179 20.65 -8.00 -1.72
C ASP A 179 21.37 -8.43 -0.42
N GLY A 180 20.67 -8.45 0.71
CA GLY A 180 21.26 -8.71 2.02
C GLY A 180 22.11 -7.53 2.53
N ILE A 181 22.97 -7.79 3.52
CA ILE A 181 23.81 -6.75 4.16
C ILE A 181 25.32 -6.97 4.00
N ALA A 182 25.72 -8.11 3.43
CA ALA A 182 27.14 -8.44 3.25
C ALA A 182 27.70 -7.77 1.99
N LYS A 183 29.00 -7.49 2.00
CA LYS A 183 29.75 -6.97 0.84
C LYS A 183 30.43 -8.09 0.08
#